data_AF-A0A955SHM7-F1
#
_entry.id   AF-A0A955SHM7-F1
#
_cell.length_a   1.000
_cell.length_b   1.000
_cell.length_c   1.000
_cell.angle_alpha   90.00
_cell.angle_beta   90.00
_cell.angle_gamma   90.00
#
_symmetry.space_group_name_H-M   'P 1'
#
loop_
_entity.id
_entity.type
_entity.pdbx_description
1 polymer ?
#
loop_
_entity_poly.entity_id
_entity_poly.type
_entity_poly.pdbx_seq_one_letter_code
_entity_poly.pdbx_strand_id
1 'polypeptide(L)' 'PKTTYIMELKLNDSAEKALKQIHEKQYFKPYTHKGKQIVIIGANFSSELRNISEWKGELLSESGKKIKDILPEKGN' A
#
# COMPACT_ATOMS: atom_id res chain seq x y z
N PRO A 1 13.30 -13.27 -4.81
CA PRO A 1 12.63 -12.00 -4.40
C PRO A 1 12.42 -11.91 -2.88
N LYS A 2 12.75 -10.78 -2.26
CA LYS A 2 12.77 -10.59 -0.79
C LYS A 2 11.51 -9.95 -0.19
N THR A 3 10.61 -9.43 -1.03
CA THR A 3 9.47 -8.60 -0.60
C THR A 3 8.20 -9.01 -1.35
N THR A 4 7.06 -9.00 -0.64
CA THR A 4 5.71 -9.12 -1.20
C THR A 4 5.10 -7.73 -1.30
N TYR A 5 4.52 -7.38 -2.45
CA TYR A 5 3.82 -6.11 -2.65
C TYR A 5 2.32 -6.35 -2.79
N ILE A 6 1.53 -5.55 -2.11
CA ILE A 6 0.06 -5.57 -2.18
C ILE A 6 -0.39 -4.16 -2.47
N MET A 7 -1.17 -4.00 -3.54
CA MET A 7 -1.62 -2.70 -4.00
C MET A 7 -3.14 -2.70 -4.13
N GLU A 8 -3.79 -1.69 -3.57
CA GLU A 8 -5.20 -1.39 -3.78
C GLU A 8 -5.28 -0.06 -4.53
N LEU A 9 -6.00 -0.05 -5.65
CA LEU A 9 -6.23 1.16 -6.44
C LEU A 9 -7.69 1.56 -6.35
N LYS A 10 -7.91 2.87 -6.21
CA LYS A 10 -9.24 3.48 -6.33
C LYS A 10 -9.27 4.43 -7.52
N LEU A 11 -10.43 4.52 -8.17
CA LEU A 11 -10.69 5.49 -9.24
C LEU A 11 -11.35 6.72 -8.64
N ASN A 12 -10.73 7.89 -8.78
CA ASN A 12 -11.22 9.18 -8.29
C ASN A 12 -11.63 9.16 -6.80
N ASP A 13 -10.85 8.48 -5.95
CA ASP A 13 -11.05 8.46 -4.50
C ASP A 13 -9.75 8.80 -3.77
N SER A 14 -9.46 8.30 -2.56
CA SER A 14 -8.20 8.59 -1.86
C SER A 14 -7.29 7.37 -1.72
N ALA A 15 -5.98 7.63 -1.73
CA ALA A 15 -4.97 6.61 -1.42
C ALA A 15 -5.17 6.04 0.00
N GLU A 16 -5.65 6.87 0.92
CA GLU A 16 -5.91 6.48 2.30
C GLU A 16 -7.04 5.47 2.45
N LYS A 17 -8.16 5.64 1.73
CA LYS A 17 -9.25 4.65 1.72
C LYS A 17 -8.78 3.33 1.11
N ALA A 18 -7.97 3.38 0.06
CA ALA A 18 -7.38 2.19 -0.55
C ALA A 18 -6.50 1.44 0.46
N LEU A 19 -5.61 2.15 1.16
CA LEU A 19 -4.74 1.59 2.18
C LEU A 19 -5.54 1.03 3.37
N LYS A 20 -6.59 1.74 3.80
CA LYS A 20 -7.52 1.28 4.84
C LYS A 20 -8.21 -0.02 4.44
N GLN A 21 -8.63 -0.16 3.19
CA GLN A 21 -9.25 -1.40 2.71
C GLN A 21 -8.29 -2.59 2.78
N ILE A 22 -7.00 -2.41 2.46
CA ILE A 22 -5.99 -3.46 2.62
C ILE A 22 -5.92 -3.94 4.08
N HIS A 23 -5.97 -3.01 5.03
CA HIS A 23 -5.98 -3.29 6.47
C HIS A 23 -7.25 -4.03 6.90
N GLU A 24 -8.43 -3.51 6.54
CA GLU A 24 -9.73 -4.10 6.89
C GLU A 24 -9.89 -5.51 6.34
N LYS A 25 -9.43 -5.76 5.11
CA LYS A 25 -9.51 -7.07 4.46
C LYS A 25 -8.34 -7.99 4.80
N GLN A 26 -7.33 -7.48 5.51
CA GLN A 26 -6.14 -8.21 5.93
C GLN A 26 -5.42 -8.94 4.78
N TYR A 27 -5.33 -8.32 3.59
CA TYR A 27 -4.74 -8.96 2.41
C TYR A 27 -3.28 -9.41 2.60
N PHE A 28 -2.55 -8.82 3.55
CA PHE A 28 -1.20 -9.20 3.91
C PHE A 28 -1.10 -10.49 4.73
N LYS A 29 -2.20 -10.92 5.39
CA LYS A 29 -2.20 -12.06 6.32
C LYS A 29 -1.69 -13.36 5.69
N PRO A 30 -2.10 -13.77 4.46
CA PRO A 30 -1.61 -14.98 3.82
C PRO A 30 -0.12 -14.95 3.44
N TYR A 31 0.54 -13.79 3.53
CA TYR A 31 1.94 -13.58 3.19
C TYR A 31 2.85 -13.45 4.43
N THR A 32 2.26 -13.46 5.64
CA THR A 32 3.02 -13.45 6.89
C THR A 32 3.80 -14.76 7.10
N HIS A 33 4.89 -14.69 7.85
CA HIS A 33 5.76 -15.83 8.22
C HIS A 33 6.36 -16.60 7.03
N LYS A 34 6.53 -15.93 5.87
CA LYS A 34 7.16 -16.49 4.67
C LYS A 34 8.61 -16.04 4.47
N GLY A 35 9.24 -15.46 5.50
CA GLY A 35 10.61 -14.94 5.44
C GLY A 35 10.77 -13.75 4.49
N LYS A 36 9.69 -12.99 4.26
CA LYS A 36 9.64 -11.83 3.36
C LYS A 36 9.04 -10.64 4.08
N GLN A 37 9.57 -9.46 3.81
CA GLN A 37 8.90 -8.20 4.17
C GLN A 37 7.67 -8.02 3.29
N ILE A 38 6.69 -7.25 3.79
CA ILE A 38 5.47 -6.96 3.05
C ILE A 38 5.36 -5.45 2.88
N VAL A 39 5.12 -5.00 1.67
CA VAL A 39 4.82 -3.60 1.36
C VAL A 39 3.37 -3.54 0.92
N ILE A 40 2.58 -2.70 1.61
CA ILE A 40 1.20 -2.41 1.24
C ILE A 40 1.13 -0.98 0.69
N ILE A 41 0.38 -0.76 -0.39
CA ILE A 41 0.25 0.54 -1.04
C ILE A 41 -1.24 0.77 -1.37
N GLY A 42 -1.78 1.88 -0.91
CA GLY A 42 -3.03 2.43 -1.41
C GLY A 42 -2.74 3.53 -2.42
N ALA A 43 -3.45 3.56 -3.55
CA ALA A 43 -3.29 4.58 -4.58
C ALA A 43 -4.63 5.08 -5.12
N ASN A 44 -4.67 6.36 -5.46
CA ASN A 44 -5.75 6.98 -6.23
C ASN A 44 -5.33 7.16 -7.69
N PHE A 45 -6.11 6.61 -8.60
CA PHE A 45 -6.05 6.90 -10.03
C PHE A 45 -7.06 7.99 -10.37
N SER A 46 -6.58 9.13 -10.85
CA SER A 46 -7.42 10.21 -11.36
C SER A 46 -7.75 9.97 -12.83
N SER A 47 -9.05 9.89 -13.14
CA SER A 47 -9.55 9.84 -14.52
C SER A 47 -9.26 11.13 -15.31
N GLU A 48 -9.21 12.28 -14.61
CA GLU A 48 -8.90 13.58 -15.21
C GLU A 48 -7.44 13.64 -15.64
N LEU A 49 -6.52 13.29 -14.75
CA LEU A 49 -5.08 13.26 -15.04
C LEU A 49 -4.65 12.03 -15.83
N ARG A 50 -5.54 11.03 -15.95
CA ARG A 50 -5.27 9.69 -16.49
C ARG A 50 -4.03 9.05 -15.87
N ASN A 51 -3.81 9.31 -14.57
CA ASN A 51 -2.60 8.90 -13.86
C ASN A 51 -2.87 8.75 -12.35
N ILE A 52 -1.91 8.18 -11.62
CA ILE A 52 -1.91 8.16 -10.16
C ILE A 52 -1.70 9.59 -9.65
N SER A 53 -2.69 10.12 -8.94
CA SER A 53 -2.64 11.46 -8.35
C SER A 53 -2.14 11.45 -6.90
N GLU A 54 -2.29 10.32 -6.20
CA GLU A 54 -1.89 10.15 -4.81
C GLU A 54 -1.54 8.68 -4.56
N TRP A 55 -0.51 8.43 -3.75
CA TRP A 55 -0.28 7.11 -3.16
C TRP A 55 0.29 7.23 -1.74
N LYS A 56 0.04 6.20 -0.92
CA LYS A 56 0.61 6.03 0.41
C LYS A 56 0.92 4.55 0.61
N GLY A 57 1.98 4.23 1.34
CA GLY A 57 2.30 2.85 1.64
C GLY A 57 2.83 2.65 3.05
N GLU A 58 2.95 1.38 3.43
CA GLU A 58 3.54 0.96 4.70
C GLU A 58 4.43 -0.25 4.46
N LEU A 59 5.56 -0.26 5.16
CA LEU A 59 6.38 -1.46 5.31
C LEU A 59 5.89 -2.25 6.53
N LEU A 60 5.55 -3.50 6.33
CA LEU A 60 5.22 -4.45 7.39
C LEU A 60 6.35 -5.46 7.59
N SER A 61 6.53 -5.89 8.84
CA SER A 61 7.35 -7.04 9.19
C SER A 61 6.78 -8.32 8.57
N GLU A 62 7.55 -9.41 8.60
CA GLU A 62 7.05 -10.73 8.24
C GLU A 62 5.88 -11.20 9.12
N SER A 63 5.70 -10.62 10.31
CA SER A 63 4.55 -10.88 11.18
C SER A 63 3.33 -9.98 10.89
N GLY A 64 3.42 -9.12 9.86
CA GLY A 64 2.34 -8.22 9.46
C GLY A 64 2.22 -6.98 10.35
N LYS A 65 3.22 -6.67 11.19
CA LYS A 65 3.24 -5.45 12.00
C LYS A 65 3.86 -4.30 11.23
N LYS A 66 3.24 -3.12 11.28
CA LYS A 66 3.79 -1.91 10.67
C LYS A 66 5.17 -1.58 11.26
N ILE A 67 6.15 -1.42 10.38
CA ILE A 67 7.52 -0.99 10.69
C ILE A 67 7.63 0.53 10.46
N LYS A 68 7.20 1.00 9.28
CA LYS A 68 7.23 2.43 8.94
C LYS A 68 6.26 2.76 7.82
N ASP A 69 5.85 4.03 7.78
CA ASP A 69 5.21 4.62 6.62
C ASP A 69 6.20 4.72 5.43
N ILE A 70 5.65 4.59 4.24
CA ILE A 70 6.30 4.85 2.96
C ILE A 70 5.46 5.93 2.29
N LEU A 71 5.92 7.17 2.39
CA LEU A 71 5.25 8.31 1.79
C LEU A 71 5.96 8.71 0.49
N PRO A 72 5.24 9.26 -0.49
CA PRO A 72 5.87 9.88 -1.63
C PRO A 72 6.84 10.95 -1.15
N GLU A 73 8.03 10.99 -1.75
CA GLU A 73 8.94 12.12 -1.56
C GLU A 73 8.18 13.39 -1.94
N LYS A 74 8.24 14.42 -1.10
CA LYS A 74 7.74 15.74 -1.48
C LYS A 74 8.56 16.16 -2.70
N GLY A 75 7.92 16.23 -3.86
CA GLY A 75 8.56 16.78 -5.06
C GLY A 75 9.14 18.15 -4.73
N ASN A 76 10.37 18.40 -5.20
CA ASN A 76 10.99 19.72 -5.15
C ASN A 76 10.14 20.76 -5.88
#